data_AF-A0A938P949-F1
#
_entry.id   AF-A0A938P949-F1
#
_cell.length_a   1.000
_cell.length_b   1.000
_cell.length_c   1.000
_cell.angle_alpha   90.00
_cell.angle_beta   90.00
_cell.angle_gamma   90.00
#
_symmetry.space_group_name_H-M   'P 1'
#
loop_
_entity.id
_entity.type
_entity.pdbx_description
1 polymer ?
#
loop_
_entity_poly.entity_id
_entity_poly.type
_entity_poly.pdbx_seq_one_letter_code
_entity_poly.pdbx_strand_id
1 'polypeptide(L)' 'MKTDGRRSTREIVRHRGAAVVLGERPDGRYVWVRQYRRAVSETLLEAVAGCLEPGEAPEACARREMEEESGYTVQAKGI' A
#
# COMPACT_ATOMS: atom_id res chain seq x y z
N MET A 1 -5.71 1.60 29.89
CA MET A 1 -5.28 1.42 31.29
C MET A 1 -4.00 0.61 31.24
N LYS A 2 -2.92 1.07 31.85
CA LYS A 2 -1.68 0.28 31.91
C LYS A 2 -1.91 -0.94 32.80
N THR A 3 -1.10 -1.99 32.62
CA THR A 3 -1.16 -3.23 33.42
C THR A 3 -0.97 -3.00 34.92
N ASP A 4 -0.42 -1.83 35.30
CA ASP A 4 -0.20 -1.38 36.68
C ASP A 4 -1.33 -0.46 37.24
N GLY A 5 -2.47 -0.36 36.54
CA GLY A 5 -3.62 0.45 36.97
C GLY A 5 -3.51 1.96 36.67
N ARG A 6 -2.36 2.45 36.17
CA ARG A 6 -2.20 3.88 35.85
C ARG A 6 -2.94 4.26 34.55
N ARG A 7 -3.53 5.45 34.55
CA ARG A 7 -4.08 6.08 33.34
C ARG A 7 -2.95 6.61 32.47
N SER A 8 -3.12 6.52 31.16
CA SER A 8 -2.18 7.07 30.18
C SER A 8 -2.92 7.44 28.91
N THR A 9 -2.52 8.54 28.29
CA THR A 9 -3.04 8.98 27.00
C THR A 9 -2.39 8.19 25.86
N ARG A 10 -3.13 7.99 24.77
CA ARG A 10 -2.65 7.49 23.49
C ARG A 10 -3.20 8.39 22.40
N GLU A 11 -2.31 8.87 21.55
CA GLU A 11 -2.68 9.54 20.32
C GLU A 11 -2.66 8.49 19.21
N ILE A 12 -3.75 8.37 18.46
CA ILE A 12 -3.94 7.34 17.44
C ILE A 12 -4.37 8.04 16.16
N VAL A 13 -3.56 7.89 15.10
CA VAL A 13 -3.97 8.26 13.74
C VAL A 13 -4.72 7.08 13.13
N ARG A 14 -6.01 7.28 12.85
CA ARG A 14 -6.83 6.28 12.16
C ARG A 14 -6.70 6.46 10.65
N HIS A 15 -5.87 5.63 10.01
CA HIS A 15 -5.71 5.60 8.57
C HIS A 15 -6.82 4.74 7.92
N ARG A 16 -7.24 5.10 6.70
CA ARG A 16 -8.27 4.37 5.93
C ARG A 16 -7.85 2.98 5.41
N GLY A 17 -6.65 2.54 5.75
CA GLY A 17 -6.01 1.36 5.18
C GLY A 17 -5.38 1.62 3.81
N ALA A 18 -4.61 0.66 3.33
CA ALA A 18 -3.91 0.70 2.04
C ALA A 18 -3.72 -0.74 1.52
N ALA A 19 -3.58 -0.87 0.21
CA ALA A 19 -3.16 -2.11 -0.43
C ALA A 19 -1.81 -1.92 -1.11
N VAL A 20 -1.02 -2.99 -1.17
CA VAL A 20 0.28 -3.06 -1.85
C VAL A 20 0.26 -4.26 -2.77
N VAL A 21 0.82 -4.12 -3.98
CA VAL A 21 0.90 -5.19 -4.96
C VAL A 21 2.31 -5.31 -5.54
N LEU A 22 2.75 -6.56 -5.69
CA LEU A 22 3.98 -6.92 -6.40
C LEU A 22 3.59 -7.63 -7.69
N GLY A 23 3.63 -6.92 -8.81
CA GLY A 23 3.40 -7.50 -10.13
C GLY A 23 4.66 -8.20 -10.63
N GLU A 24 4.65 -9.54 -10.61
CA GLU A 24 5.68 -10.38 -11.23
C GLU A 24 5.44 -10.44 -12.74
N ARG A 25 6.47 -10.13 -13.53
CA ARG A 25 6.47 -10.24 -14.99
C ARG A 25 6.85 -11.66 -15.42
N PRO A 26 6.54 -12.08 -16.66
CA PRO A 26 6.90 -13.41 -17.16
C PRO A 26 8.40 -13.74 -17.14
N ASP A 27 9.27 -12.74 -17.06
CA ASP A 27 10.73 -12.90 -16.97
C ASP A 27 11.25 -12.92 -15.52
N GLY A 28 10.35 -13.03 -14.53
CA GLY A 28 10.68 -13.08 -13.10
C GLY A 28 11.06 -11.73 -12.48
N ARG A 29 10.97 -10.62 -13.24
CA ARG A 29 11.19 -9.28 -12.69
C ARG A 29 9.90 -8.71 -12.10
N TYR A 30 10.03 -7.81 -11.14
CA TYR A 30 8.89 -7.13 -10.52
C TYR A 30 8.74 -5.70 -11.04
N VAL A 31 7.50 -5.22 -11.05
CA VAL A 31 7.18 -3.83 -11.34
C VAL A 31 7.38 -2.98 -10.07
N TRP A 32 8.05 -1.85 -10.25
CA TRP A 32 8.33 -0.87 -9.20
C TRP A 32 8.01 0.54 -9.72
N VAL A 33 7.69 1.45 -8.82
CA VAL A 33 7.49 2.87 -9.12
C VAL A 33 8.52 3.72 -8.37
N ARG A 34 8.79 4.92 -8.91
CA ARG A 34 9.60 5.93 -8.23
C ARG A 34 8.69 7.05 -7.76
N GLN A 35 8.50 7.16 -6.45
CA GLN A 35 7.56 8.11 -5.85
C GLN A 35 8.28 9.09 -4.92
N TYR A 36 8.01 10.38 -5.09
CA TYR A 36 8.53 11.41 -4.18
C TYR A 36 7.71 11.43 -2.89
N ARG A 37 8.37 11.24 -1.75
CA ARG A 37 7.77 11.27 -0.42
C ARG A 37 8.17 12.54 0.31
N ARG A 38 7.23 13.50 0.38
CA ARG A 38 7.44 14.76 1.11
C ARG A 38 7.83 14.57 2.59
N ALA A 39 7.37 13.50 3.24
CA ALA A 39 7.71 13.20 4.64
C ALA A 39 9.21 13.01 4.88
N VAL A 40 9.94 12.53 3.87
CA VAL A 40 11.40 12.33 3.92
C VAL A 40 12.15 13.19 2.90
N SER A 41 11.44 13.96 2.07
CA SER A 41 11.98 14.82 1.01
C SER A 41 12.85 14.10 -0.03
N GLU A 42 12.50 12.85 -0.35
CA GLU A 42 13.27 12.00 -1.27
C GLU A 42 12.36 11.24 -2.23
N THR A 43 12.91 10.84 -3.38
CA THR A 43 12.26 9.90 -4.31
C THR A 43 12.67 8.47 -3.95
N LEU A 44 11.69 7.68 -3.52
CA LEU A 44 11.90 6.30 -3.12
C LEU A 44 11.55 5.35 -4.26
N LEU A 45 12.22 4.19 -4.29
CA LEU A 45 11.78 3.05 -5.09
C LEU A 45 10.77 2.26 -4.25
N GLU A 46 9.53 2.16 -4.71
CA GLU A 46 8.42 1.57 -3.95
C GLU A 46 7.70 0.51 -4.77
N ALA A 47 7.12 -0.48 -4.08
CA ALA A 47 6.11 -1.33 -4.69
C ALA A 47 4.87 -0.48 -5.00
N VAL A 48 4.11 -0.88 -6.01
CA VAL A 48 2.86 -0.18 -6.35
C VAL A 48 1.89 -0.32 -5.18
N ALA A 49 1.35 0.80 -4.71
CA ALA A 49 0.55 0.84 -3.50
C ALA A 49 -0.33 2.07 -3.44
N GLY A 50 -1.50 1.94 -2.84
CA GLY A 50 -2.38 3.07 -2.61
C GLY A 50 -3.37 2.87 -1.49
N CYS A 51 -4.13 3.94 -1.20
CA CYS A 51 -5.09 3.93 -0.13
C CYS A 51 -6.40 3.27 -0.56
N LEU A 52 -7.08 2.62 0.39
CA LEU A 52 -8.42 2.11 0.13
C LEU A 52 -9.41 3.27 -0.05
N GLU A 53 -10.26 3.16 -1.07
CA GLU A 53 -11.46 3.96 -1.18
C GLU A 53 -12.59 3.40 -0.29
N PRO A 54 -13.60 4.21 0.10
CA PRO A 54 -14.67 3.78 1.00
C PRO A 54 -15.39 2.52 0.48
N GLY A 55 -15.31 1.43 1.26
CA GLY A 55 -15.92 0.14 0.91
C GLY A 55 -15.15 -0.68 -0.12
N GLU A 56 -13.98 -0.22 -0.57
CA GLU A 56 -13.14 -0.92 -1.54
C GLU A 56 -12.47 -2.16 -0.91
N ALA A 57 -12.57 -3.30 -1.60
CA ALA A 57 -11.83 -4.50 -1.22
C ALA A 57 -10.32 -4.28 -1.49
N PRO A 58 -9.41 -4.75 -0.62
CA PRO A 58 -7.96 -4.57 -0.82
C PRO A 58 -7.44 -5.07 -2.16
N GLU A 59 -7.98 -6.17 -2.68
CA GLU A 59 -7.61 -6.71 -3.99
C GLU A 59 -8.05 -5.83 -5.16
N ALA A 60 -9.21 -5.16 -5.02
CA ALA A 60 -9.68 -4.21 -6.02
C ALA A 60 -8.80 -2.97 -6.04
N CYS A 61 -8.46 -2.43 -4.87
CA CYS A 61 -7.49 -1.33 -4.72
C CYS A 61 -6.14 -1.69 -5.34
N ALA A 62 -5.58 -2.86 -5.00
CA ALA A 62 -4.31 -3.34 -5.56
C ALA A 62 -4.31 -3.38 -7.09
N ARG A 63 -5.41 -3.86 -7.72
CA ARG A 63 -5.54 -3.88 -9.19
C ARG A 63 -5.63 -2.47 -9.78
N ARG A 64 -6.43 -1.59 -9.17
CA ARG A 64 -6.60 -0.19 -9.59
C ARG A 64 -5.28 0.57 -9.54
N GLU A 65 -4.57 0.51 -8.42
CA GLU A 65 -3.29 1.21 -8.24
C GLU A 65 -2.20 0.67 -9.19
N MET A 66 -2.17 -0.64 -9.46
CA MET A 66 -1.27 -1.21 -10.46
C MET A 66 -1.45 -0.55 -11.82
N GLU A 67 -2.71 -0.39 -12.24
CA GLU A 67 -3.04 0.22 -13.52
C GLU A 67 -2.73 1.73 -13.52
N GLU A 68 -3.12 2.46 -12.48
CA GLU A 68 -2.95 3.91 -12.37
C GLU A 68 -1.48 4.33 -12.27
N GLU A 69 -0.66 3.66 -11.46
CA GLU A 69 0.72 4.08 -11.19
C GLU A 69 1.74 3.50 -12.19
N SER A 70 1.46 2.32 -12.75
CA SER A 70 2.42 1.60 -13.60
C SER A 70 1.95 1.32 -15.02
N GLY A 71 0.64 1.46 -15.30
CA GLY A 71 0.04 1.13 -16.59
C GLY A 71 -0.13 -0.38 -16.86
N TYR A 72 0.22 -1.23 -15.89
CA TYR A 72 0.06 -2.68 -16.02
C TYR A 72 -1.21 -3.16 -15.33
N THR A 73 -1.84 -4.17 -15.91
CA THR A 73 -2.89 -4.94 -15.22
C THR A 73 -2.28 -6.17 -14.57
N VAL A 74 -2.92 -6.65 -13.49
CA VAL A 74 -2.45 -7.80 -12.72
C VAL A 74 -3.61 -8.73 -12.39
N GLN A 75 -3.31 -10.02 -12.33
CA GLN A 75 -4.21 -11.05 -11.84
C GLN A 75 -3.61 -11.70 -10.60
N ALA A 76 -4.48 -12.09 -9.67
CA ALA A 76 -4.03 -12.83 -8.50
C ALA A 76 -3.40 -14.15 -8.95
N LYS A 77 -2.19 -14.42 -8.49
CA LYS A 77 -1.58 -15.74 -8.63
C LYS A 77 -2.40 -16.66 -7.72
N GLY A 78 -3.08 -17.65 -8.30
CA GLY A 78 -3.76 -18.66 -7.49
C GLY A 78 -2.76 -19.30 -6.53
N ILE A 79 -3.10 -19.31 -5.25
CA ILE A 79 -2.34 -20.02 -4.20
C ILE A 79 -2.73 -21.50 -4.26
#